data_AF-T2J2C0-F1
#
_entry.id   AF-T2J2C0-F1
#
_cell.length_a   1.000
_cell.length_b   1.000
_cell.length_c   1.000
_cell.angle_alpha   90.00
_cell.angle_beta   90.00
_cell.angle_gamma   90.00
#
_symmetry.space_group_name_H-M   'P 1'
#
loop_
_entity.id
_entity.type
_entity.pdbx_description
1 polymer ?
#
loop_
_entity_poly.entity_id
_entity_poly.type
_entity_poly.pdbx_seq_one_letter_code
_entity_poly.pdbx_strand_id
1 'polypeptide(L)'
;MFNFTKKWQNILLLSLSCLCFSLPSVAAERINIIWQSLRLTLEVNSLEQFADEGVINQELDFYLQTAGLDDEQRKSLREILVIQYPIDGVQLSKFLNTPTGEILLERLGILVSLPGGRNGKYLLRGALIQAALDKEKALV
;
A
#
# COMPACT_ATOMS: atom_id res chain seq x y z
N MET A 1 5.31 -44.84 39.87
CA MET A 1 6.22 -44.83 38.71
C MET A 1 5.86 -43.63 37.84
N PHE A 2 6.75 -42.64 37.75
CA PHE A 2 6.49 -41.36 37.08
C PHE A 2 6.51 -41.52 35.55
N ASN A 3 5.43 -41.13 34.86
CA ASN A 3 5.29 -41.14 33.40
C ASN A 3 6.19 -40.05 32.75
N PHE A 4 7.48 -40.31 32.66
CA PHE A 4 8.50 -39.38 32.14
C PHE A 4 8.35 -39.11 30.63
N THR A 5 7.80 -40.07 29.88
CA THR A 5 7.69 -40.01 28.41
C THR A 5 6.60 -39.05 27.92
N LYS A 6 5.44 -38.99 28.59
CA LYS A 6 4.36 -38.04 28.25
C LYS A 6 4.72 -36.58 28.53
N LYS A 7 5.50 -36.32 29.59
CA LYS A 7 5.92 -34.95 29.93
C LYS A 7 6.83 -34.35 28.85
N TRP A 8 7.73 -35.16 28.30
CA TRP A 8 8.66 -34.72 27.27
C TRP A 8 7.96 -34.51 25.92
N GLN A 9 6.98 -35.34 25.58
CA GLN A 9 6.12 -35.12 24.41
C GLN A 9 5.38 -33.78 24.49
N ASN A 10 4.83 -33.44 25.66
CA ASN A 10 4.14 -32.17 25.85
C ASN A 10 5.08 -30.96 25.75
N ILE A 11 6.33 -31.09 26.23
CA ILE A 11 7.34 -30.02 26.11
C ILE A 11 7.74 -29.81 24.65
N LEU A 12 7.94 -30.90 23.89
CA LEU A 12 8.26 -30.82 22.46
C LEU A 12 7.12 -30.21 21.64
N LEU A 13 5.87 -30.58 21.94
CA LEU A 13 4.68 -29.99 21.32
C LEU A 13 4.55 -28.50 21.64
N LEU A 14 4.86 -28.08 22.88
CA LEU A 14 4.82 -26.68 23.28
C LEU A 14 5.91 -25.86 22.56
N SER A 15 7.13 -26.40 22.45
CA SER A 15 8.23 -25.72 21.75
C SER A 15 7.97 -25.60 20.25
N LEU A 16 7.40 -26.63 19.62
CA LEU A 16 7.06 -26.60 18.20
C LEU A 16 5.94 -25.61 17.89
N SER A 17 4.95 -25.50 18.79
CA SER A 17 3.88 -24.50 18.67
C SER A 17 4.43 -23.07 18.72
N CYS A 18 5.33 -22.76 19.65
CA CYS A 18 5.97 -21.44 19.72
C CYS A 18 6.75 -21.06 18.44
N LEU A 19 7.41 -22.03 17.80
CA LEU A 19 8.14 -21.83 16.54
C LEU A 19 7.21 -21.54 15.35
N CYS A 20 6.00 -22.11 15.33
CA CYS A 20 5.02 -21.82 14.29
C CYS A 20 4.41 -20.41 14.44
N PHE A 21 4.30 -19.88 15.67
CA PHE A 21 3.78 -18.53 15.91
C PHE A 21 4.81 -17.41 15.70
N SER A 22 6.10 -17.73 15.62
CA SER A 22 7.17 -16.73 15.40
C SER A 22 7.46 -16.44 13.94
N LEU A 23 6.71 -17.02 13.00
CA LEU A 23 6.88 -16.68 11.58
C LEU A 23 6.38 -15.25 11.36
N PRO A 24 7.22 -14.34 10.81
CA PRO A 24 6.78 -13.00 10.49
C PRO A 24 5.65 -13.09 9.46
N SER A 25 4.44 -12.69 9.84
CA SER A 25 3.37 -12.48 8.87
C SER A 25 3.73 -11.23 8.08
N VAL A 26 4.16 -11.38 6.83
CA VAL A 26 4.19 -10.26 5.89
C VAL A 26 2.73 -9.92 5.62
N ALA A 27 2.22 -8.92 6.31
CA ALA A 27 0.89 -8.41 6.02
C ALA A 27 0.95 -7.80 4.62
N ALA A 28 0.14 -8.32 3.70
CA ALA A 28 -0.01 -7.70 2.38
C ALA A 28 -0.53 -6.27 2.59
N GLU A 29 0.31 -5.28 2.27
CA GLU A 29 -0.11 -3.89 2.28
C GLU A 29 -1.19 -3.69 1.21
N ARG A 30 -2.30 -3.07 1.60
CA ARG A 30 -3.50 -2.96 0.76
C ARG A 30 -3.99 -1.54 0.71
N ILE A 31 -4.25 -1.07 -0.50
CA ILE A 31 -4.93 0.20 -0.77
C ILE A 31 -6.43 -0.08 -0.79
N ASN A 32 -7.19 0.61 0.05
CA ASN A 32 -8.63 0.50 0.12
C ASN A 32 -9.28 1.76 -0.46
N ILE A 33 -10.03 1.56 -1.54
CA ILE A 33 -10.78 2.61 -2.22
C ILE A 33 -12.25 2.39 -1.93
N ILE A 34 -12.86 3.30 -1.18
CA ILE A 34 -14.28 3.22 -0.82
C ILE A 34 -14.98 4.45 -1.37
N TRP A 35 -15.68 4.29 -2.50
CA TRP A 35 -16.44 5.36 -3.13
C TRP A 35 -17.93 4.98 -3.17
N GLN A 36 -18.76 5.65 -2.39
CA GLN A 36 -20.20 5.35 -2.29
C GLN A 36 -20.45 3.85 -2.00
N SER A 37 -20.95 3.09 -2.97
CA SER A 37 -21.18 1.64 -2.87
C SER A 37 -20.00 0.80 -3.40
N LEU A 38 -19.05 1.42 -4.08
CA LEU A 38 -17.86 0.77 -4.64
C LEU A 38 -16.83 0.55 -3.52
N ARG A 39 -16.34 -0.69 -3.43
CA ARG A 39 -15.25 -1.09 -2.55
C ARG A 39 -14.21 -1.82 -3.38
N LEU A 40 -13.05 -1.20 -3.56
CA LEU A 40 -11.91 -1.80 -4.21
C LEU A 40 -10.80 -1.98 -3.19
N THR A 41 -10.13 -3.12 -3.27
CA THR A 41 -8.96 -3.43 -2.46
C THR A 41 -7.89 -3.92 -3.41
N LEU A 42 -6.75 -3.25 -3.42
CA LEU A 42 -5.63 -3.56 -4.30
C LEU A 42 -4.37 -3.77 -3.46
N GLU A 43 -3.64 -4.86 -3.68
CA GLU A 43 -2.36 -5.07 -3.03
C GLU A 43 -1.31 -4.09 -3.57
N VAL A 44 -0.52 -3.49 -2.68
CA VAL A 44 0.57 -2.58 -3.04
C VAL A 44 1.60 -3.32 -3.90
N ASN A 45 1.89 -4.58 -3.57
CA ASN A 45 2.78 -5.44 -4.34
C ASN A 45 2.32 -5.63 -5.80
N SER A 46 1.01 -5.65 -6.06
CA SER A 46 0.47 -5.72 -7.43
C SER A 46 0.85 -4.48 -8.24
N LEU A 47 0.88 -3.30 -7.60
CA LEU A 47 1.35 -2.06 -8.23
C LEU A 47 2.87 -1.99 -8.36
N GLU A 48 3.62 -2.49 -7.38
CA GLU A 48 5.10 -2.53 -7.43
C GLU A 48 5.60 -3.44 -8.55
N GLN A 49 5.07 -4.66 -8.65
CA GLN A 49 5.39 -5.58 -9.76
C GLN A 49 5.07 -4.98 -11.12
N PHE A 50 3.99 -4.21 -11.22
CA PHE A 50 3.63 -3.51 -12.44
C PHE A 50 4.56 -2.33 -12.75
N ALA A 51 4.88 -1.51 -11.75
CA ALA A 51 5.77 -0.37 -11.89
C ALA A 51 7.18 -0.84 -12.30
N ASP A 52 7.77 -1.74 -11.53
CA ASP A 52 9.17 -2.13 -11.65
C ASP A 52 9.37 -3.13 -12.79
N GLU A 53 8.61 -4.22 -12.80
CA GLU A 53 8.81 -5.35 -13.72
C GLU A 53 7.91 -5.27 -14.96
N GLY A 54 6.86 -4.45 -14.93
CA GLY A 54 5.82 -4.44 -15.98
C GLY A 54 4.86 -5.63 -15.91
N VAL A 55 4.88 -6.39 -14.81
CA VAL A 55 4.04 -7.57 -14.63
C VAL A 55 2.64 -7.15 -14.21
N ILE A 56 1.64 -7.53 -15.02
CA ILE A 56 0.23 -7.36 -14.67
C ILE A 56 -0.28 -8.68 -14.11
N ASN A 57 -0.46 -8.75 -12.79
CA ASN A 57 -1.07 -9.91 -12.15
C ASN A 57 -2.60 -9.89 -12.29
N GLN A 58 -3.26 -10.99 -11.92
CA GLN A 58 -4.70 -11.15 -12.10
C GLN A 58 -5.55 -10.10 -11.35
N GLU A 59 -5.10 -9.66 -10.17
CA GLU A 59 -5.79 -8.62 -9.40
C GLU A 59 -5.72 -7.27 -10.12
N LEU A 60 -4.52 -6.85 -10.55
CA LEU A 60 -4.35 -5.58 -11.24
C LEU A 60 -5.03 -5.59 -12.62
N ASP A 61 -4.95 -6.70 -13.35
CA ASP A 61 -5.61 -6.86 -14.66
C ASP A 61 -7.11 -6.62 -14.56
N PHE A 62 -7.77 -7.16 -13.53
CA PHE A 62 -9.19 -6.93 -13.28
C PHE A 62 -9.52 -5.42 -13.17
N TYR A 63 -8.71 -4.66 -12.43
CA TYR A 63 -8.93 -3.21 -12.28
C TYR A 63 -8.62 -2.44 -13.55
N LEU A 64 -7.52 -2.75 -14.25
CA LEU A 64 -7.16 -2.09 -15.51
C LEU A 64 -8.23 -2.30 -16.58
N GLN A 65 -8.77 -3.52 -16.69
CA GLN A 65 -9.86 -3.83 -17.61
C GLN A 65 -11.17 -3.16 -17.20
N THR A 66 -11.51 -3.18 -15.91
CA THR A 66 -12.73 -2.54 -15.39
C THR A 66 -12.72 -1.03 -15.63
N ALA A 67 -11.55 -0.40 -15.53
CA ALA A 67 -11.35 1.00 -15.85
C ALA A 67 -11.23 1.29 -17.35
N GLY A 68 -11.20 0.24 -18.20
CA GLY A 68 -11.18 0.38 -19.65
C GLY A 68 -9.87 0.90 -20.22
N LEU A 69 -8.74 0.66 -19.53
CA LEU A 69 -7.44 1.16 -20.01
C LEU A 69 -6.95 0.38 -21.22
N ASP A 70 -6.65 1.12 -22.30
CA ASP A 70 -5.90 0.61 -23.45
C ASP A 70 -4.40 0.47 -23.16
N ASP A 71 -3.64 -0.10 -24.10
CA ASP A 71 -2.22 -0.39 -23.89
C ASP A 71 -1.37 0.88 -23.69
N GLU A 72 -1.72 1.97 -24.38
CA GLU A 72 -1.01 3.26 -24.25
C GLU A 72 -1.29 3.92 -22.88
N GLN A 73 -2.52 3.81 -22.39
CA GLN A 73 -2.91 4.28 -21.05
C GLN A 73 -2.26 3.44 -19.96
N ARG A 74 -2.18 2.11 -20.13
CA ARG A 74 -1.45 1.23 -19.20
C ARG A 74 0.02 1.60 -19.15
N LYS A 75 0.63 1.84 -20.31
CA LYS A 75 2.03 2.28 -20.39
C LYS A 75 2.24 3.62 -19.70
N SER A 76 1.37 4.60 -19.96
CA SER A 76 1.41 5.92 -19.30
C SER A 76 1.24 5.82 -17.79
N LEU A 77 0.35 4.93 -17.33
CA LEU A 77 0.16 4.66 -15.91
C LEU A 77 1.45 4.11 -15.29
N ARG A 78 2.08 3.13 -15.92
CA ARG A 78 3.35 2.58 -15.45
C ARG A 78 4.43 3.65 -15.36
N GLU A 79 4.56 4.47 -16.41
CA GLU A 79 5.50 5.59 -16.43
C GLU A 79 5.26 6.52 -15.22
N ILE A 80 4.02 6.88 -14.94
CA ILE A 80 3.67 7.72 -13.78
C ILE A 80 4.04 7.07 -12.44
N LEU A 81 3.87 5.75 -12.31
CA LEU A 81 4.17 5.03 -11.06
C LEU A 81 5.67 4.98 -10.74
N VAL A 82 6.54 5.01 -11.75
CA VAL A 82 8.00 4.97 -11.58
C VAL A 82 8.66 6.35 -11.60
N ILE A 83 7.92 7.41 -11.95
CA ILE A 83 8.47 8.77 -11.95
C ILE A 83 8.81 9.17 -10.51
N GLN A 84 10.10 9.39 -10.28
CA GLN A 84 10.60 10.09 -9.11
C GLN A 84 10.67 11.59 -9.44
N TYR A 85 9.91 12.39 -8.68
CA TYR A 85 9.94 13.83 -8.83
C TYR A 85 10.69 14.46 -7.66
N PRO A 86 11.81 15.18 -7.89
CA PRO A 86 12.63 15.76 -6.82
C PRO A 86 11.98 17.02 -6.25
N ILE A 87 10.91 16.83 -5.48
CA ILE A 87 10.27 17.89 -4.71
C ILE A 87 10.89 17.97 -3.32
N ASP A 88 11.25 19.18 -2.91
CA ASP A 88 11.59 19.48 -1.52
C ASP A 88 10.35 19.28 -0.62
N GLY A 89 10.46 18.39 0.37
CA GLY A 89 9.34 18.05 1.27
C GLY A 89 8.79 19.25 2.05
N VAL A 90 9.60 20.28 2.33
CA VAL A 90 9.14 21.51 2.98
C VAL A 90 8.29 22.35 2.03
N GLN A 91 8.71 22.50 0.77
CA GLN A 91 7.92 23.15 -0.27
C GLN A 91 6.62 22.40 -0.54
N LEU A 92 6.65 21.06 -0.60
CA LEU A 92 5.45 20.24 -0.73
C LEU A 92 4.48 20.47 0.42
N SER A 93 4.98 20.45 1.65
CA SER A 93 4.16 20.70 2.84
C SER A 93 3.48 22.08 2.78
N LYS A 94 4.22 23.13 2.39
CA LYS A 94 3.66 24.47 2.21
C LYS A 94 2.56 24.48 1.15
N PHE A 95 2.81 23.86 -0.01
CA PHE A 95 1.83 23.77 -1.10
C PHE A 95 0.55 23.04 -0.64
N LEU A 96 0.70 21.87 0.00
CA LEU A 96 -0.42 21.05 0.47
C LEU A 96 -1.24 21.72 1.57
N ASN A 97 -0.73 22.78 2.21
CA ASN A 97 -1.45 23.61 3.20
C ASN A 97 -2.12 24.85 2.58
N THR A 98 -1.91 25.13 1.29
CA THR A 98 -2.66 26.19 0.58
C THR A 98 -4.11 25.75 0.34
N PRO A 99 -5.05 26.69 0.07
CA PRO A 99 -6.41 26.34 -0.31
C PRO A 99 -6.48 25.39 -1.52
N THR A 100 -5.61 25.59 -2.52
CA THR A 100 -5.51 24.71 -3.69
C THR A 100 -5.03 23.32 -3.31
N GLY A 101 -4.00 23.22 -2.47
CA GLY A 101 -3.48 21.95 -1.96
C GLY A 101 -4.51 21.18 -1.13
N GLU A 102 -5.29 21.89 -0.30
CA GLU A 102 -6.38 21.29 0.48
C GLU A 102 -7.47 20.71 -0.43
N ILE A 103 -7.90 21.46 -1.46
CA ILE A 103 -8.90 20.98 -2.43
C ILE A 103 -8.39 19.74 -3.18
N LEU A 104 -7.11 19.73 -3.57
CA LEU A 104 -6.48 18.59 -4.22
C LEU A 104 -6.50 17.35 -3.30
N LEU A 105 -6.09 17.52 -2.05
CA LEU A 105 -6.11 16.44 -1.05
C LEU A 105 -7.52 15.96 -0.74
N GLU A 106 -8.51 16.84 -0.71
CA GLU A 106 -9.92 16.45 -0.54
C GLU A 106 -10.40 15.57 -1.69
N ARG A 107 -10.04 15.90 -2.93
CA ARG A 107 -10.43 15.08 -4.09
C ARG A 107 -9.73 13.72 -4.10
N LEU A 108 -8.40 13.72 -3.89
CA LEU A 108 -7.62 12.49 -3.87
C LEU A 108 -7.91 11.62 -2.64
N GLY A 109 -8.27 12.22 -1.51
CA GLY A 109 -8.62 11.52 -0.27
C GLY A 109 -9.89 10.70 -0.34
N ILE A 110 -10.70 10.85 -1.39
CA ILE A 110 -11.79 9.89 -1.67
C ILE A 110 -11.21 8.55 -2.14
N LEU A 111 -10.13 8.60 -2.94
CA LEU A 111 -9.47 7.39 -3.45
C LEU A 111 -8.75 6.65 -2.33
N VAL A 112 -8.09 7.36 -1.43
CA VAL A 112 -7.43 6.76 -0.26
C VAL A 112 -8.35 6.90 0.94
N SER A 113 -9.29 5.96 1.08
CA SER A 113 -10.32 6.01 2.12
C SER A 113 -9.87 5.31 3.40
N LEU A 114 -10.16 5.92 4.54
CA LEU A 114 -10.01 5.29 5.85
C LEU A 114 -11.13 4.27 6.11
N PRO A 115 -10.95 3.34 7.05
CA PRO A 115 -12.03 2.47 7.50
C PRO A 115 -13.30 3.27 7.82
N GLY A 116 -14.43 2.81 7.26
CA GLY A 116 -15.71 3.52 7.33
C GLY A 116 -15.97 4.53 6.21
N GLY A 117 -15.13 4.58 5.16
CA GLY A 117 -15.35 5.44 3.98
C GLY A 117 -15.09 6.92 4.24
N ARG A 118 -14.31 7.23 5.29
CA ARG A 118 -13.92 8.61 5.58
C ARG A 118 -12.79 9.02 4.63
N ASN A 119 -12.89 10.24 4.13
CA ASN A 119 -11.87 10.84 3.27
C ASN A 119 -10.50 10.83 3.97
N GLY A 120 -9.48 10.26 3.33
CA GLY A 120 -8.14 10.12 3.88
C GLY A 120 -7.20 11.29 3.61
N LYS A 121 -7.70 12.50 3.31
CA LYS A 121 -6.86 13.67 2.96
C LYS A 121 -5.68 13.92 3.90
N TYR A 122 -5.86 13.77 5.21
CA TYR A 122 -4.80 13.99 6.18
C TYR A 122 -3.76 12.85 6.17
N LEU A 123 -4.21 11.61 5.92
CA LEU A 123 -3.32 10.47 5.76
C LEU A 123 -2.49 10.61 4.47
N LEU A 124 -3.15 10.98 3.37
CA LEU A 124 -2.48 11.31 2.10
C LEU A 124 -1.46 12.43 2.26
N ARG A 125 -1.82 13.53 2.94
CA ARG A 125 -0.89 14.63 3.21
C ARG A 125 0.36 14.12 3.92
N GLY A 126 0.19 13.35 4.99
CA GLY A 126 1.30 12.77 5.74
C GLY A 126 2.18 11.88 4.87
N ALA A 127 1.55 10.96 4.12
CA ALA A 127 2.25 10.03 3.24
C ALA A 127 3.05 10.74 2.15
N LEU A 128 2.46 11.76 1.49
CA LEU A 128 3.15 12.54 0.45
C LEU A 128 4.34 13.33 1.00
N ILE A 129 4.18 13.98 2.16
CA ILE A 129 5.27 14.71 2.80
C ILE A 129 6.37 13.74 3.24
N GLN A 130 6.00 12.59 3.83
CA GLN A 130 6.96 11.58 4.25
C GLN A 130 7.74 11.02 3.06
N ALA A 131 7.05 10.68 1.95
CA ALA A 131 7.69 10.23 0.73
C ALA A 131 8.66 11.27 0.14
N ALA A 132 8.31 12.56 0.19
CA ALA A 132 9.19 13.64 -0.29
C ALA A 132 10.37 13.93 0.65
N LEU A 133 10.29 13.55 1.93
CA LEU A 133 11.38 13.68 2.90
C LEU A 133 12.27 12.43 2.95
N ASP A 134 11.79 11.31 2.41
CA ASP A 134 12.52 10.06 2.35
C ASP A 134 13.63 10.13 1.29
N LYS A 135 14.87 10.21 1.77
CA LYS A 135 16.06 10.34 0.92
C LYS A 135 16.48 9.03 0.29
N GLU A 136 16.05 7.87 0.81
CA GLU A 136 16.42 6.57 0.21
C GLU A 136 15.71 6.35 -1.12
N LYS A 137 14.45 6.76 -1.25
CA LYS A 137 13.67 6.63 -2.50
C LYS A 137 13.91 7.75 -3.51
N ALA A 138 14.59 8.83 -3.13
CA ALA A 138 14.86 9.97 -4.01
C ALA A 138 16.25 9.93 -4.68
N LEU A 139 17.08 8.92 -4.37
CA LEU A 139 18.50 8.85 -4.75
C LEU A 139 18.88 7.60 -5.57
N VAL A 140 17.91 6.88 -6.14
CA VAL A 140 18.14 5.74 -7.06
C VAL A 140 17.55 6.07 -8.41
#